data_AF-A0A7X3XMI4-F1
#
_entry.id   AF-A0A7X3XMI4-F1
#
_cell.length_a   1.000
_cell.length_b   1.000
_cell.length_c   1.000
_cell.angle_alpha   90.00
_cell.angle_beta   90.00
_cell.angle_gamma   90.00
#
_symmetry.space_group_name_H-M   'P 1'
#
loop_
_entity.id
_entity.type
_entity.pdbx_description
1 polymer ?
#
loop_
_entity_poly.entity_id
_entity_poly.type
_entity_poly.pdbx_seq_one_letter_code
_entity_poly.pdbx_strand_id
1 'polypeptide(L)'
;MRVKFKSCRGHVTVLLGLMCLYYGCNLAQQWSENYALLPGVTASDPAIIDGKPETIGQSQRKKGSGNVVTDLDIPSEAIIYLPEKKSVYRIVIHSTNLEEFELMAYNSRGEWDKIYDQRSNKDPILDIRLNKVVMTTGIKLVVHRTTEDAARRRENVQIRRENVEIKEGQVRRGRYLYHITGPTTALAKISEIELYGYEN
;
A
#
# COMPACT_ATOMS: atom_id res chain seq x y z
N MET A 1 5.09 -29.37 -79.24
CA MET A 1 4.07 -28.48 -78.62
C MET A 1 4.74 -27.66 -77.51
N ARG A 2 4.73 -26.32 -77.61
CA ARG A 2 5.28 -25.42 -76.57
C ARG A 2 4.15 -25.00 -75.62
N VAL A 3 4.28 -25.29 -74.33
CA VAL A 3 3.38 -24.79 -73.29
C VAL A 3 3.95 -23.48 -72.74
N LYS A 4 3.23 -22.37 -72.93
CA LYS A 4 3.56 -21.05 -72.37
C LYS A 4 3.09 -20.99 -70.92
N PHE A 5 4.02 -20.92 -69.97
CA PHE A 5 3.69 -20.56 -68.59
C PHE A 5 3.51 -19.03 -68.48
N LYS A 6 2.28 -18.60 -68.17
CA LYS A 6 1.99 -17.21 -67.80
C LYS A 6 2.47 -16.96 -66.37
N SER A 7 3.32 -15.95 -66.22
CA SER A 7 3.78 -15.43 -64.94
C SER A 7 2.59 -14.86 -64.14
N CYS A 8 2.19 -15.55 -63.08
CA CYS A 8 1.18 -15.08 -62.13
C CYS A 8 1.85 -14.16 -61.09
N ARG A 9 2.12 -12.92 -61.50
CA ARG A 9 2.88 -11.91 -60.73
C ARG A 9 2.07 -11.20 -59.64
N GLY A 10 0.89 -11.70 -59.30
CA GLY A 10 -0.08 -11.03 -58.41
C GLY A 10 -0.27 -11.64 -57.01
N HIS A 11 0.31 -12.81 -56.71
CA HIS A 11 0.11 -13.48 -55.42
C HIS A 11 1.25 -13.29 -54.41
N VAL A 12 2.45 -12.91 -54.87
CA VAL A 12 3.62 -12.73 -53.99
C VAL A 12 3.51 -11.46 -53.13
N THR A 13 2.86 -10.42 -53.64
CA THR A 13 2.67 -9.14 -52.92
C THR A 13 1.59 -9.19 -51.85
N VAL A 14 0.55 -10.03 -52.01
CA VAL A 14 -0.54 -10.16 -51.02
C VAL A 14 -0.09 -10.95 -49.79
N LEU A 15 0.76 -11.96 -49.97
CA LEU A 15 1.31 -12.76 -48.86
C LEU A 15 2.31 -11.98 -47.99
N LEU A 16 3.10 -11.06 -48.58
CA LEU A 16 4.01 -10.21 -47.82
C LEU A 16 3.28 -9.12 -47.01
N GLY A 17 2.17 -8.59 -47.54
CA GLY A 17 1.33 -7.62 -46.81
C GLY A 17 0.58 -8.22 -45.62
N LEU A 18 0.19 -9.51 -45.70
CA LEU A 18 -0.51 -10.20 -44.62
C LEU A 18 0.44 -10.62 -43.48
N MET A 19 1.70 -10.93 -43.78
CA MET A 19 2.72 -11.29 -42.77
C MET A 19 3.08 -10.10 -41.85
N CYS A 20 3.05 -8.86 -42.34
CA CYS A 20 3.32 -7.68 -41.50
C CYS A 20 2.21 -7.36 -40.49
N LEU A 21 0.99 -7.89 -40.67
CA LEU A 21 -0.13 -7.70 -39.73
C LEU A 21 -0.08 -8.67 -38.54
N TYR A 22 0.73 -9.74 -38.62
CA TYR A 22 0.91 -10.71 -37.52
C TYR A 22 2.14 -10.44 -36.66
N TYR A 23 3.02 -9.52 -37.07
CA TYR A 23 4.12 -9.00 -36.25
C TYR A 23 3.75 -7.68 -35.57
N GLY A 24 2.48 -7.55 -35.15
CA GLY A 24 2.11 -6.65 -34.07
C GLY A 24 2.80 -7.13 -32.80
N CYS A 25 4.09 -6.84 -32.68
CA CYS A 25 4.85 -7.03 -31.46
C CYS A 25 4.15 -6.18 -30.40
N ASN A 26 3.35 -6.83 -29.55
CA ASN A 26 2.92 -6.22 -28.30
C ASN A 26 4.22 -5.96 -27.53
N LEU A 27 4.79 -4.75 -27.63
CA LEU A 27 5.70 -4.24 -26.63
C LEU A 27 4.88 -4.12 -25.34
N ALA A 28 4.70 -5.26 -24.66
CA ALA A 28 4.18 -5.27 -23.32
C ALA A 28 5.19 -4.47 -22.48
N GLN A 29 4.70 -3.44 -21.79
CA GLN A 29 5.53 -2.64 -20.91
C GLN A 29 6.24 -3.58 -19.92
N GLN A 30 7.56 -3.67 -20.03
CA GLN A 30 8.38 -4.49 -19.16
C GLN A 30 8.66 -3.71 -17.87
N TRP A 31 8.56 -4.41 -16.74
CA TRP A 31 8.75 -3.85 -15.41
C TRP A 31 10.14 -4.24 -14.91
N SER A 32 10.73 -3.39 -14.07
CA SER A 32 11.95 -3.75 -13.35
C SER A 32 11.74 -5.00 -12.48
N GLU A 33 12.83 -5.53 -11.95
CA GLU A 33 12.75 -6.41 -10.78
C GLU A 33 12.09 -5.69 -9.58
N ASN A 34 11.64 -6.47 -8.59
CA ASN A 34 11.06 -5.92 -7.37
C ASN A 34 12.15 -5.22 -6.54
N TYR A 35 12.12 -3.89 -6.50
CA TYR A 35 13.08 -3.10 -5.74
C TYR A 35 13.04 -3.34 -4.24
N ALA A 36 11.95 -3.88 -3.69
CA ALA A 36 11.84 -4.19 -2.28
C ALA A 36 12.75 -5.37 -1.86
N LEU A 37 13.12 -6.24 -2.80
CA LEU A 37 13.95 -7.43 -2.55
C LEU A 37 15.44 -7.19 -2.81
N LEU A 38 15.83 -5.96 -3.16
CA LEU A 38 17.23 -5.65 -3.44
C LEU A 38 18.10 -5.73 -2.16
N PRO A 39 19.38 -6.11 -2.30
CA PRO A 39 20.31 -6.09 -1.17
C PRO A 39 20.41 -4.71 -0.53
N GLY A 40 20.28 -4.65 0.80
CA GLY A 40 20.38 -3.41 1.57
C GLY A 40 19.06 -2.63 1.71
N VAL A 41 17.95 -3.11 1.14
CA VAL A 41 16.62 -2.59 1.44
C VAL A 41 16.27 -2.95 2.88
N THR A 42 15.64 -2.01 3.58
CA THR A 42 15.15 -2.22 4.95
C THR A 42 13.68 -1.84 5.05
N ALA A 43 12.96 -2.47 5.97
CA ALA A 43 11.59 -2.11 6.27
C ALA A 43 11.38 -1.98 7.78
N SER A 44 10.31 -1.28 8.16
CA SER A 44 9.87 -1.19 9.56
C SER A 44 9.61 -2.58 10.15
N ASP A 45 9.03 -3.47 9.35
CA ASP A 45 8.94 -4.90 9.64
C ASP A 45 9.52 -5.67 8.43
N PRO A 46 10.63 -6.42 8.59
CA PRO A 46 11.26 -7.14 7.49
C PRO A 46 10.35 -8.14 6.77
N ALA A 47 9.33 -8.68 7.44
CA ALA A 47 8.37 -9.61 6.84
C ALA A 47 7.47 -8.97 5.76
N ILE A 48 7.51 -7.65 5.60
CA ILE A 48 6.75 -6.92 4.56
C ILE A 48 7.48 -6.95 3.21
N ILE A 49 8.77 -7.30 3.19
CA ILE A 49 9.63 -7.24 2.00
C ILE A 49 10.53 -8.49 1.90
N ASP A 50 10.07 -9.63 2.41
CA ASP A 50 10.89 -10.85 2.43
C ASP A 50 10.63 -11.78 1.24
N GLY A 51 9.67 -11.42 0.37
CA GLY A 51 9.31 -12.17 -0.83
C GLY A 51 8.58 -13.47 -0.53
N LYS A 52 8.05 -13.65 0.69
CA LYS A 52 7.34 -14.84 1.13
C LYS A 52 5.87 -14.51 1.41
N PRO A 53 4.94 -14.80 0.49
CA PRO A 53 3.53 -14.45 0.64
C PRO A 53 2.85 -15.04 1.89
N GLU A 54 3.42 -16.09 2.49
CA GLU A 54 2.95 -16.71 3.72
C GLU A 54 3.29 -15.95 5.00
N THR A 55 4.28 -15.04 4.96
CA THR A 55 4.63 -14.21 6.12
C THR A 55 3.66 -13.03 6.20
N ILE A 56 3.41 -12.56 7.42
CA ILE A 56 2.53 -11.42 7.66
C ILE A 56 3.29 -10.46 8.56
N GLY A 57 3.81 -9.40 7.95
CA GLY A 57 4.33 -8.25 8.66
C GLY A 57 3.22 -7.34 9.18
N GLN A 58 3.60 -6.44 10.09
CA GLN A 58 2.68 -5.47 10.69
C GLN A 58 3.17 -4.04 10.53
N SER A 59 2.23 -3.13 10.30
CA SER A 59 2.52 -1.70 10.46
C SER A 59 2.83 -1.38 11.93
N GLN A 60 3.53 -0.28 12.16
CA GLN A 60 3.92 0.18 13.49
C GLN A 60 3.13 1.42 13.87
N ARG A 61 2.64 1.46 15.12
CA ARG A 61 1.94 2.64 15.63
C ARG A 61 2.93 3.71 16.05
N LYS A 62 2.66 4.97 15.68
CA LYS A 62 3.37 6.12 16.24
C LYS A 62 3.11 6.24 17.74
N LYS A 63 4.13 6.62 18.50
CA LYS A 63 3.96 6.85 19.94
C LYS A 63 2.89 7.92 20.16
N GLY A 64 1.90 7.61 20.99
CA GLY A 64 0.85 8.55 21.36
C GLY A 64 1.40 9.73 22.15
N SER A 65 0.67 10.84 22.09
CA SER A 65 1.00 12.07 22.80
C SER A 65 0.62 12.02 24.28
N GLY A 66 -0.18 11.02 24.69
CA GLY A 66 -0.77 10.90 26.02
C GLY A 66 -2.11 11.63 26.16
N ASN A 67 -2.57 12.33 25.13
CA ASN A 67 -3.88 12.98 25.10
C ASN A 67 -4.91 12.08 24.42
N VAL A 68 -5.97 11.75 25.16
CA VAL A 68 -7.08 10.88 24.74
C VAL A 68 -7.69 11.30 23.40
N VAL A 69 -7.84 12.60 23.14
CA VAL A 69 -8.48 13.11 21.92
C VAL A 69 -7.62 12.88 20.69
N THR A 70 -6.32 13.11 20.81
CA THR A 70 -5.36 12.95 19.70
C THR A 70 -4.94 11.49 19.51
N ASP A 71 -4.99 10.69 20.58
CA ASP A 71 -4.52 9.31 20.57
C ASP A 71 -5.58 8.29 20.08
N LEU A 72 -6.83 8.74 19.92
CA LEU A 72 -7.97 7.95 19.44
C LEU A 72 -7.82 7.44 18.00
N ASP A 73 -7.19 8.20 17.12
CA ASP A 73 -7.08 7.87 15.70
C ASP A 73 -5.64 8.01 15.20
N ILE A 74 -4.67 7.60 16.03
CA ILE A 74 -3.27 7.55 15.59
C ILE A 74 -3.13 6.51 14.47
N PRO A 75 -2.70 6.92 13.26
CA PRO A 75 -2.47 6.00 12.18
C PRO A 75 -1.24 5.13 12.48
N SER A 76 -1.23 3.94 11.90
CA SER A 76 -0.03 3.09 11.87
C SER A 76 0.71 3.28 10.57
N GLU A 77 2.02 3.02 10.57
CA GLU A 77 2.89 3.26 9.42
C GLU A 77 3.73 2.01 9.12
N ALA A 78 3.88 1.68 7.84
CA ALA A 78 4.91 0.77 7.36
C ALA A 78 5.87 1.56 6.46
N ILE A 79 7.17 1.39 6.63
CA ILE A 79 8.20 2.16 5.92
C ILE A 79 9.16 1.21 5.26
N ILE A 80 9.53 1.48 4.00
CA ILE A 80 10.56 0.79 3.25
C ILE A 80 11.60 1.82 2.84
N TYR A 81 12.86 1.55 3.13
CA TYR A 81 14.01 2.34 2.68
C TYR A 81 14.81 1.56 1.66
N LEU A 82 15.02 2.19 0.51
CA LEU A 82 15.86 1.70 -0.56
C LEU A 82 17.30 2.18 -0.35
N PRO A 83 18.32 1.35 -0.64
CA PRO A 83 19.72 1.72 -0.46
C PRO A 83 20.18 2.83 -1.41
N GLU A 84 19.48 2.98 -2.54
CA GLU A 84 19.73 4.01 -3.54
C GLU A 84 18.42 4.55 -4.11
N LYS A 85 18.52 5.69 -4.80
CA LYS A 85 17.35 6.35 -5.38
C LYS A 85 16.84 5.55 -6.59
N LYS A 86 15.59 5.10 -6.52
CA LYS A 86 14.93 4.36 -7.61
C LYS A 86 13.77 5.14 -8.22
N SER A 87 13.49 4.80 -9.46
CA SER A 87 12.34 5.27 -10.25
C SER A 87 11.15 4.33 -10.01
N VAL A 88 10.23 4.71 -9.14
CA VAL A 88 9.06 3.90 -8.79
C VAL A 88 7.83 4.38 -9.56
N TYR A 89 7.11 3.45 -10.18
CA TYR A 89 5.89 3.73 -10.92
C TYR A 89 4.73 2.81 -10.53
N ARG A 90 5.02 1.55 -10.18
CA ARG A 90 4.02 0.56 -9.77
C ARG A 90 4.36 0.05 -8.38
N ILE A 91 3.35 -0.03 -7.54
CA ILE A 91 3.44 -0.53 -6.15
C ILE A 91 2.37 -1.58 -5.99
N VAL A 92 2.75 -2.78 -5.57
CA VAL A 92 1.79 -3.85 -5.26
C VAL A 92 1.79 -4.06 -3.75
N ILE A 93 0.60 -4.04 -3.14
CA ILE A 93 0.45 -4.25 -1.70
C ILE A 93 -0.44 -5.46 -1.49
N HIS A 94 0.07 -6.45 -0.77
CA HIS A 94 -0.69 -7.61 -0.33
C HIS A 94 -1.05 -7.43 1.14
N SER A 95 -2.35 -7.35 1.45
CA SER A 95 -2.83 -7.12 2.81
C SER A 95 -4.20 -7.75 3.06
N THR A 96 -4.44 -8.23 4.28
CA THR A 96 -5.70 -8.89 4.63
C THR A 96 -6.74 -7.97 5.29
N ASN A 97 -6.34 -6.78 5.75
CA ASN A 97 -7.20 -5.91 6.55
C ASN A 97 -7.09 -4.42 6.21
N LEU A 98 -6.39 -4.03 5.16
CA LEU A 98 -6.16 -2.63 4.77
C LEU A 98 -7.38 -2.02 4.04
N GLU A 99 -7.98 -0.97 4.60
CA GLU A 99 -9.17 -0.30 4.03
C GLU A 99 -8.89 1.12 3.52
N GLU A 100 -8.32 1.99 4.37
CA GLU A 100 -8.05 3.40 4.05
C GLU A 100 -6.59 3.72 4.36
N PHE A 101 -5.85 4.23 3.39
CA PHE A 101 -4.43 4.52 3.53
C PHE A 101 -3.93 5.57 2.54
N GLU A 102 -2.74 6.09 2.82
CA GLU A 102 -1.98 6.95 1.91
C GLU A 102 -0.59 6.36 1.69
N LEU A 103 -0.06 6.52 0.48
CA LEU A 103 1.35 6.27 0.17
C LEU A 103 2.09 7.59 0.09
N MET A 104 3.26 7.61 0.71
CA MET A 104 4.18 8.73 0.68
C MET A 104 5.54 8.29 0.16
N ALA A 105 6.24 9.18 -0.52
CA ALA A 105 7.61 8.97 -0.98
C ALA A 105 8.56 9.92 -0.25
N TYR A 106 9.76 9.42 0.05
CA TYR A 106 10.81 10.22 0.65
C TYR A 106 11.47 11.11 -0.41
N ASN A 107 11.39 12.43 -0.23
CA ASN A 107 11.88 13.41 -1.18
C ASN A 107 13.33 13.83 -0.89
N SER A 108 13.93 14.60 -1.80
CA SER A 108 15.32 15.06 -1.65
C SER A 108 15.53 16.11 -0.54
N ARG A 109 14.46 16.66 0.04
CA ARG A 109 14.51 17.58 1.18
C ARG A 109 14.48 16.84 2.53
N GLY A 110 14.38 15.51 2.49
CA GLY A 110 14.26 14.68 3.67
C GLY A 110 12.85 14.64 4.26
N GLU A 111 11.83 14.99 3.45
CA GLU A 111 10.42 15.04 3.84
C GLU A 111 9.63 13.92 3.14
N TRP A 112 8.45 13.62 3.67
CA TRP A 112 7.53 12.65 3.09
C TRP A 112 6.46 13.37 2.28
N ASP A 113 6.42 13.14 0.97
CA ASP A 113 5.41 13.71 0.08
C ASP A 113 4.35 12.65 -0.26
N LYS A 114 3.07 13.02 -0.16
CA LYS A 114 1.99 12.13 -0.58
C LYS A 114 2.03 11.88 -2.09
N ILE A 115 1.98 10.60 -2.48
CA ILE A 115 2.00 10.16 -3.89
C ILE A 115 0.72 9.45 -4.31
N TYR A 116 -0.05 8.91 -3.35
CA TYR A 116 -1.31 8.22 -3.61
C TYR A 116 -2.18 8.18 -2.34
N ASP A 117 -3.50 8.15 -2.50
CA ASP A 117 -4.46 7.90 -1.42
C ASP A 117 -5.56 6.94 -1.86
N GLN A 118 -5.91 6.02 -0.96
CA GLN A 118 -7.02 5.09 -1.11
C GLN A 118 -8.01 5.30 0.03
N ARG A 119 -9.25 5.67 -0.33
CA ARG A 119 -10.31 6.00 0.64
C ARG A 119 -11.09 4.79 1.15
N SER A 120 -11.11 3.71 0.37
CA SER A 120 -11.78 2.46 0.72
C SER A 120 -11.24 1.33 -0.13
N ASN A 121 -10.91 0.21 0.49
CA ASN A 121 -10.44 -0.99 -0.19
C ASN A 121 -11.09 -2.23 0.45
N LYS A 122 -11.35 -3.23 -0.39
CA LYS A 122 -11.80 -4.57 0.03
C LYS A 122 -10.96 -5.68 -0.58
N ASP A 123 -10.09 -5.35 -1.54
CA ASP A 123 -9.29 -6.32 -2.25
C ASP A 123 -8.04 -6.66 -1.43
N PRO A 124 -7.64 -7.95 -1.37
CA PRO A 124 -6.45 -8.34 -0.63
C PRO A 124 -5.15 -7.95 -1.34
N ILE A 125 -5.22 -7.68 -2.65
CA ILE A 125 -4.08 -7.30 -3.49
C ILE A 125 -4.41 -5.98 -4.16
N LEU A 126 -3.60 -4.97 -3.90
CA LEU A 126 -3.72 -3.66 -4.52
C LEU A 126 -2.58 -3.44 -5.50
N ASP A 127 -2.89 -3.44 -6.79
CA ASP A 127 -1.93 -3.10 -7.85
C ASP A 127 -2.09 -1.61 -8.22
N ILE A 128 -1.20 -0.80 -7.67
CA ILE A 128 -1.26 0.67 -7.74
C ILE A 128 -0.30 1.15 -8.81
N ARG A 129 -0.83 1.83 -9.83
CA ARG A 129 -0.05 2.56 -10.83
C ARG A 129 -0.08 4.04 -10.52
N LEU A 130 1.09 4.63 -10.31
CA LEU A 130 1.22 6.04 -10.00
C LEU A 130 0.95 6.90 -11.23
N ASN A 131 0.36 8.07 -11.03
CA ASN A 131 0.08 9.01 -12.14
C ASN A 131 1.37 9.57 -12.78
N LYS A 132 2.48 9.54 -12.05
CA LYS A 132 3.81 9.94 -12.51
C LYS A 132 4.86 9.05 -11.87
N VAL A 133 5.99 8.92 -12.55
CA VAL A 133 7.18 8.28 -11.99
C VAL A 133 7.66 9.09 -10.77
N VAL A 134 7.96 8.39 -9.69
CA VAL A 134 8.44 8.96 -8.43
C VAL A 134 9.86 8.51 -8.18
N MET A 135 10.77 9.47 -8.10
CA MET A 135 12.17 9.21 -7.80
C MET A 135 12.41 9.31 -6.29
N THR A 136 12.67 8.19 -5.61
CA THR A 136 12.73 8.16 -4.14
C THR A 136 13.71 7.12 -3.60
N THR A 137 14.13 7.30 -2.35
CA THR A 137 14.87 6.31 -1.55
C THR A 137 14.00 5.68 -0.47
N GLY A 138 12.69 5.98 -0.42
CA GLY A 138 11.82 5.36 0.56
C GLY A 138 10.34 5.53 0.28
N ILE A 139 9.57 4.50 0.62
CA ILE A 139 8.12 4.49 0.52
C ILE A 139 7.55 4.30 1.92
N LYS A 140 6.53 5.07 2.25
CA LYS A 140 5.78 4.97 3.50
C LYS A 140 4.31 4.73 3.20
N LEU A 141 3.75 3.71 3.82
CA LEU A 141 2.33 3.43 3.89
C LEU A 141 1.79 3.97 5.21
N VAL A 142 0.88 4.94 5.15
CA VAL A 142 0.16 5.48 6.31
C VAL A 142 -1.24 4.89 6.33
N VAL A 143 -1.55 4.12 7.36
CA VAL A 143 -2.80 3.37 7.50
C VAL A 143 -3.76 4.17 8.37
N HIS A 144 -4.86 4.61 7.76
CA HIS A 144 -5.91 5.36 8.44
C HIS A 144 -7.03 4.45 8.94
N ARG A 145 -7.33 3.35 8.23
CA ARG A 145 -8.38 2.41 8.61
C ARG A 145 -8.06 0.97 8.24
N THR A 146 -8.43 0.07 9.14
CA THR A 146 -8.46 -1.37 8.90
C THR A 146 -9.83 -1.97 9.18
N THR A 147 -10.09 -3.16 8.61
CA THR A 147 -11.34 -3.91 8.86
C THR A 147 -11.51 -4.31 10.34
N GLU A 148 -10.43 -4.30 11.13
CA GLU A 148 -10.40 -4.72 12.53
C GLU A 148 -10.54 -3.57 13.54
N ASP A 149 -10.54 -2.31 13.08
CA ASP A 149 -10.62 -1.13 13.95
C ASP A 149 -11.88 -1.12 14.82
N ALA A 150 -13.02 -1.54 14.25
CA ALA A 150 -14.28 -1.61 14.98
C ALA A 150 -14.21 -2.59 16.17
N ALA A 151 -13.52 -3.71 16.00
CA ALA A 151 -13.30 -4.68 17.07
C ALA A 151 -12.38 -4.09 18.15
N ARG A 152 -11.28 -3.43 17.75
CA ARG A 152 -10.36 -2.76 18.68
C ARG A 152 -11.01 -1.64 19.48
N ARG A 153 -11.88 -0.84 18.86
CA ARG A 153 -12.66 0.19 19.56
C ARG A 153 -13.57 -0.41 20.62
N ARG A 154 -14.27 -1.51 20.32
CA ARG A 154 -15.15 -2.19 21.30
C ARG A 154 -14.38 -2.77 22.48
N GLU A 155 -13.19 -3.28 22.23
CA GLU A 155 -12.31 -3.83 23.27
C GLU A 155 -11.78 -2.72 24.19
N ASN A 156 -11.29 -1.62 23.62
CA ASN A 156 -10.51 -0.63 24.35
C ASN A 156 -11.30 0.59 24.84
N VAL A 157 -12.52 0.82 24.34
CA VAL A 157 -13.40 1.91 24.79
C VAL A 157 -14.44 1.37 25.76
N GLN A 158 -14.30 1.71 27.04
CA GLN A 158 -15.25 1.35 28.09
C GLN A 158 -16.05 2.58 28.52
N ILE A 159 -17.37 2.46 28.60
CA ILE A 159 -18.23 3.50 29.18
C ILE A 159 -18.37 3.18 30.67
N ARG A 160 -17.85 4.07 31.53
CA ARG A 160 -18.07 3.97 32.97
C ARG A 160 -18.86 5.16 33.46
N ARG A 161 -19.63 4.93 34.52
CA ARG A 161 -20.34 5.99 35.21
C ARG A 161 -19.50 6.41 36.39
N GLU A 162 -18.94 7.61 36.32
CA GLU A 162 -18.29 8.19 37.50
C GLU A 162 -19.36 8.91 38.31
N ASN A 163 -19.52 8.49 39.57
CA ASN A 163 -20.33 9.24 40.51
C ASN A 163 -19.44 10.29 41.17
N VAL A 164 -19.97 11.50 41.35
CA VAL A 164 -19.26 12.58 42.02
C VAL A 164 -19.77 12.64 43.45
N GLU A 165 -18.87 12.42 44.40
CA GLU A 165 -19.15 12.58 45.82
C GLU A 165 -19.19 14.08 46.15
N ILE A 166 -20.30 14.56 46.70
CA ILE A 166 -20.44 15.94 47.17
C ILE A 166 -20.13 15.96 48.68
N LYS A 167 -19.82 17.15 49.22
CA LYS A 167 -19.72 17.38 50.68
C LYS A 167 -20.89 16.71 51.41
N GLU A 168 -20.57 16.07 52.54
CA GLU A 168 -21.50 15.30 53.40
C GLU A 168 -22.00 13.95 52.83
N GLY A 169 -21.15 13.21 52.10
CA GLY A 169 -21.43 11.80 51.75
C GLY A 169 -22.60 11.59 50.79
N GLN A 170 -23.11 12.66 50.19
CA GLN A 170 -24.15 12.59 49.16
C GLN A 170 -23.52 12.31 47.80
N VAL A 171 -23.89 11.18 47.20
CA VAL A 171 -23.42 10.78 45.88
C VAL A 171 -24.34 11.36 44.81
N ARG A 172 -23.86 12.30 44.00
CA ARG A 172 -24.60 12.76 42.82
C ARG A 172 -24.39 11.78 41.69
N ARG A 173 -25.50 11.35 41.06
CA ARG A 173 -25.48 10.61 39.79
C ARG A 173 -24.65 11.40 38.78
N GLY A 174 -23.42 10.96 38.56
CA GLY A 174 -22.49 11.65 37.67
C GLY A 174 -22.66 11.21 36.22
N ARG A 175 -21.78 11.74 35.36
CA ARG A 175 -21.87 11.60 33.90
C ARG A 175 -21.24 10.27 33.45
N TYR A 176 -21.71 9.75 32.33
CA TYR A 176 -21.01 8.68 31.64
C TYR A 176 -19.75 9.24 30.99
N LEU A 177 -18.60 8.64 31.30
CA LEU A 177 -17.31 8.97 30.76
C LEU A 177 -16.77 7.79 29.97
N TYR A 178 -16.15 8.09 28.83
CA TYR A 178 -15.45 7.11 28.02
C TYR A 178 -14.04 6.96 28.59
N HIS A 179 -13.68 5.73 28.95
CA HIS A 179 -12.34 5.35 29.35
C HIS A 179 -11.69 4.57 28.23
N ILE A 180 -10.59 5.10 27.72
CA ILE A 180 -9.75 4.42 26.72
C ILE A 180 -8.67 3.68 27.48
N THR A 181 -8.66 2.36 27.34
CA THR A 181 -7.74 1.46 28.04
C THR A 181 -6.57 0.99 27.16
N GLY A 182 -6.64 1.26 25.86
CA GLY A 182 -5.63 0.87 24.88
C GLY A 182 -5.90 1.46 23.49
N PRO A 183 -5.09 1.09 22.49
CA PRO A 183 -5.21 1.63 21.14
C PRO A 183 -6.52 1.25 20.45
N THR A 184 -7.18 2.22 19.85
CA THR A 184 -8.49 2.05 19.19
C THR A 184 -8.39 1.68 17.72
N THR A 185 -7.22 1.84 17.09
CA THR A 185 -6.95 1.34 15.74
C THR A 185 -6.30 -0.05 15.80
N ALA A 186 -6.47 -0.87 14.78
CA ALA A 186 -5.67 -2.07 14.57
C ALA A 186 -4.46 -1.75 13.66
N LEU A 187 -3.46 -2.63 13.70
CA LEU A 187 -2.32 -2.55 12.79
C LEU A 187 -2.70 -3.20 11.46
N ALA A 188 -2.16 -2.68 10.36
CA ALA A 188 -2.30 -3.33 9.08
C ALA A 188 -1.46 -4.61 9.07
N LYS A 189 -2.04 -5.67 8.53
CA LYS A 189 -1.42 -6.97 8.27
C LYS A 189 -1.03 -6.99 6.81
N ILE A 190 0.27 -6.97 6.55
CA ILE A 190 0.82 -6.79 5.20
C ILE A 190 1.72 -7.99 4.94
N SER A 191 1.39 -8.79 3.94
CA SER A 191 2.19 -9.96 3.60
C SER A 191 3.36 -9.60 2.70
N GLU A 192 3.20 -8.65 1.78
CA GLU A 192 4.28 -8.20 0.91
C GLU A 192 3.98 -6.80 0.36
N ILE A 193 5.01 -5.98 0.19
CA ILE A 193 4.97 -4.77 -0.62
C ILE A 193 6.05 -4.87 -1.70
N GLU A 194 5.61 -4.78 -2.95
CA GLU A 194 6.46 -4.84 -4.12
C GLU A 194 6.58 -3.46 -4.75
N LEU A 195 7.78 -3.11 -5.19
CA LEU A 195 8.11 -1.80 -5.77
C LEU A 195 8.72 -1.97 -7.15
N TYR A 196 8.12 -1.36 -8.16
CA TYR A 196 8.54 -1.51 -9.56
C TYR A 196 8.69 -0.17 -10.27
N GLY A 197 9.72 -0.10 -11.11
CA GLY A 197 9.91 0.94 -12.13
C GLY A 197 9.73 0.38 -13.53
N TYR A 198 9.98 1.22 -14.52
CA TYR A 198 10.15 0.75 -15.89
C TYR A 198 11.49 0.04 -16.04
N GLU A 199 11.51 -1.05 -16.79
CA GLU A 199 12.75 -1.70 -17.20
C GLU A 199 13.50 -0.79 -18.20
N ASN A 200 14.80 -0.66 -18.02
CA ASN A 200 15.67 0.14 -18.88
C ASN A 200 16.22 -0.70 -20.04
#